data_AF-A0A5R9GL43-F1
#
_entry.id   AF-A0A5R9GL43-F1
#
_cell.length_a   1.000
_cell.length_b   1.000
_cell.length_c   1.000
_cell.angle_alpha   90.00
_cell.angle_beta   90.00
_cell.angle_gamma   90.00
#
_symmetry.space_group_name_H-M   'P 1'
#
loop_
_entity.id
_entity.type
_entity.pdbx_description
1 polymer ?
#
loop_
_entity_poly.entity_id
_entity_poly.type
_entity_poly.pdbx_seq_one_letter_code
_entity_poly.pdbx_strand_id
1 'polypeptide(L)'
;MSEGFVDLRLNNGSQDDESFWPSFTDIMMVIVLIFLLAMLTLLLKNMDLVTQLRSSLEAERTATMQARSTTDINTQLSQRLQHLEEEAAMLRMRLIDLGEENTHTLAQLQASQQANTDLKAALAALTLRHDTLMAEKSELEKNKAELAANLLQRDQELKERQQQYQLSQDQIAELKSLSTTQLDQLKKIEAEYASLEVKYNKLIRPARSSLGKYVVMVRYHKQDGQLAIEIKAENDAAFIPVDGTGLHTRLDQLQKEYGKKLYVRIVFPDDSGLSYTEAWNLTESLLRMYDYYYQE
;
A
#
# COMPACT_ATOMS: atom_id res chain seq x y z
N MET A 1 54.24 54.19 -131.74
CA MET A 1 54.11 52.92 -132.49
C MET A 1 52.78 53.02 -133.24
N SER A 2 52.78 53.52 -134.48
CA SER A 2 52.83 52.72 -135.74
C SER A 2 51.68 51.70 -135.80
N GLU A 3 50.83 51.58 -136.81
CA GLU A 3 50.71 52.07 -138.20
C GLU A 3 49.36 51.50 -138.73
N GLY A 4 48.65 52.18 -139.65
CA GLY A 4 48.29 51.67 -141.00
C GLY A 4 47.00 50.82 -141.06
N PHE A 5 46.08 50.86 -142.03
CA PHE A 5 45.86 51.43 -143.40
C PHE A 5 44.30 51.47 -143.60
N VAL A 6 43.59 52.36 -144.33
CA VAL A 6 43.64 52.84 -145.76
C VAL A 6 43.25 51.70 -146.75
N ASP A 7 42.36 51.77 -147.76
CA ASP A 7 41.42 52.75 -148.37
C ASP A 7 40.77 52.09 -149.65
N LEU A 8 39.90 52.84 -150.35
CA LEU A 8 39.62 52.87 -151.82
C LEU A 8 38.48 52.01 -152.43
N ARG A 9 37.42 52.72 -152.87
CA ARG A 9 37.02 52.94 -154.30
C ARG A 9 35.55 53.42 -154.37
N LEU A 10 35.12 54.37 -155.21
CA LEU A 10 35.74 55.36 -156.07
C LEU A 10 34.59 56.19 -156.71
N ASN A 11 34.93 57.37 -157.22
CA ASN A 11 34.31 58.05 -158.38
C ASN A 11 33.15 59.05 -158.08
N ASN A 12 33.40 60.34 -157.90
CA ASN A 12 33.87 61.40 -158.83
C ASN A 12 32.72 62.09 -159.59
N GLY A 13 32.68 63.43 -159.51
CA GLY A 13 31.70 64.26 -160.20
C GLY A 13 31.80 65.75 -159.85
N SER A 14 32.85 66.41 -160.36
CA SER A 14 32.87 67.78 -160.90
C SER A 14 31.57 68.13 -161.68
N GLN A 15 31.03 69.36 -161.80
CA GLN A 15 31.47 70.72 -161.51
C GLN A 15 30.40 71.74 -162.03
N ASP A 16 30.38 72.95 -161.45
CA ASP A 16 29.87 74.28 -161.87
C ASP A 16 28.35 74.50 -162.12
N ASP A 17 27.65 75.30 -161.28
CA ASP A 17 27.55 76.78 -161.16
C ASP A 17 26.44 77.32 -162.09
N GLU A 18 25.54 78.24 -161.75
CA GLU A 18 25.15 78.96 -160.54
C GLU A 18 23.83 79.69 -160.92
N SER A 19 23.04 80.10 -159.91
CA SER A 19 22.28 81.37 -159.83
C SER A 19 20.74 81.41 -159.70
N PHE A 20 20.33 81.84 -158.50
CA PHE A 20 19.31 82.88 -158.15
C PHE A 20 17.77 82.60 -158.25
N TRP A 21 17.14 82.36 -157.07
CA TRP A 21 15.79 82.71 -156.50
C TRP A 21 14.48 82.57 -157.34
N PRO A 22 13.22 82.54 -156.79
CA PRO A 22 12.69 82.67 -155.39
C PRO A 22 11.51 81.72 -154.97
N SER A 23 11.10 81.68 -153.66
CA SER A 23 9.71 81.97 -153.18
C SER A 23 9.57 81.99 -151.64
N PHE A 24 8.71 82.88 -151.13
CA PHE A 24 8.57 83.34 -149.72
C PHE A 24 7.66 82.44 -148.84
N THR A 25 7.08 81.38 -149.42
CA THR A 25 6.10 80.49 -148.78
C THR A 25 6.76 79.51 -147.79
N ASP A 26 8.05 79.24 -147.96
CA ASP A 26 8.78 78.25 -147.16
C ASP A 26 9.11 78.79 -145.74
N ILE A 27 9.39 80.09 -145.59
CA ILE A 27 9.74 80.69 -144.30
C ILE A 27 8.53 80.71 -143.34
N MET A 28 7.32 80.95 -143.84
CA MET A 28 6.11 80.95 -143.03
C MET A 28 5.77 79.53 -142.53
N MET A 29 5.92 78.53 -143.40
CA MET A 29 5.74 77.13 -143.04
C MET A 29 6.77 76.68 -142.00
N VAL A 30 8.03 77.11 -142.11
CA VAL A 30 9.08 76.79 -141.11
C VAL A 30 8.77 77.40 -139.75
N ILE A 31 8.33 78.67 -139.69
CA ILE A 31 7.94 79.30 -138.41
C ILE A 31 6.75 78.57 -137.78
N VAL A 32 5.76 78.18 -138.59
CA VAL A 32 4.59 77.39 -138.12
C VAL A 32 5.00 75.98 -137.68
N LEU A 33 5.93 75.33 -138.39
CA LEU A 33 6.45 74.01 -138.05
C LEU A 33 7.23 74.04 -136.72
N ILE A 34 8.06 75.06 -136.50
CA ILE A 34 8.78 75.27 -135.23
C ILE A 34 7.77 75.54 -134.11
N PHE A 35 6.73 76.33 -134.36
CA PHE A 35 5.68 76.58 -133.37
C PHE A 35 4.86 75.32 -133.05
N LEU A 36 4.55 74.49 -134.05
CA LEU A 36 3.90 73.19 -133.87
C LEU A 36 4.80 72.18 -133.13
N LEU A 37 6.09 72.12 -133.45
CA LEU A 37 7.07 71.30 -132.74
C LEU A 37 7.26 71.77 -131.28
N ALA A 38 7.30 73.08 -131.06
CA ALA A 38 7.35 73.68 -129.72
C ALA A 38 6.06 73.37 -128.94
N MET A 39 4.88 73.45 -129.56
CA MET A 39 3.60 73.12 -128.93
C MET A 39 3.48 71.62 -128.64
N LEU A 40 3.95 70.75 -129.54
CA LEU A 40 4.00 69.30 -129.36
C LEU A 40 4.93 68.94 -128.19
N THR A 41 6.12 69.54 -128.13
CA THR A 41 7.06 69.29 -127.02
C THR A 41 6.56 69.81 -125.68
N LEU A 42 5.84 70.94 -125.65
CA LEU A 42 5.17 71.46 -124.45
C LEU A 42 4.02 70.55 -124.01
N LEU A 43 3.23 70.03 -124.95
CA LEU A 43 2.18 69.05 -124.69
C LEU A 43 2.74 67.74 -124.15
N LEU A 44 3.82 67.22 -124.73
CA LEU A 44 4.50 66.02 -124.24
C LEU A 44 5.04 66.22 -122.82
N LYS A 45 5.70 67.35 -122.54
CA LYS A 45 6.15 67.68 -121.18
C LYS A 45 5.00 67.86 -120.19
N ASN A 46 3.89 68.48 -120.61
CA ASN A 46 2.71 68.63 -119.77
C ASN A 46 2.07 67.26 -119.50
N MET A 47 1.97 66.40 -120.52
CA MET A 47 1.52 65.01 -120.37
C MET A 47 2.44 64.21 -119.43
N ASP A 48 3.75 64.35 -119.53
CA ASP A 48 4.72 63.71 -118.64
C ASP A 48 4.62 64.22 -117.20
N LEU A 49 4.42 65.53 -117.00
CA LEU A 49 4.22 66.09 -115.66
C LEU A 49 2.89 65.60 -115.06
N VAL A 50 1.83 65.53 -115.87
CA VAL A 50 0.52 65.01 -115.44
C VAL A 50 0.60 63.51 -115.13
N THR A 51 1.34 62.71 -115.90
CA THR A 51 1.54 61.28 -115.61
C THR A 51 2.40 61.08 -114.37
N GLN A 52 3.46 61.86 -114.17
CA GLN A 52 4.27 61.84 -112.95
C GLN A 52 3.47 62.28 -111.70
N LEU A 53 2.62 63.30 -111.81
CA LEU A 53 1.73 63.70 -110.72
C LEU A 53 0.68 62.63 -110.42
N ARG A 54 0.13 61.97 -111.44
CA ARG A 54 -0.81 60.85 -111.26
C ARG A 54 -0.15 59.65 -110.60
N SER A 55 1.04 59.24 -111.04
CA SER A 55 1.78 58.12 -110.43
C SER A 55 2.23 58.45 -109.02
N SER A 56 2.64 59.70 -108.74
CA SER A 56 2.95 60.17 -107.38
C SER A 56 1.71 60.19 -106.48
N LEU A 57 0.55 60.64 -106.98
CA LEU A 57 -0.70 60.64 -106.22
C LEU A 57 -1.23 59.22 -106.00
N GLU A 58 -1.08 58.32 -106.96
CA GLU A 58 -1.40 56.89 -106.82
C GLU A 58 -0.46 56.19 -105.82
N ALA A 59 0.83 56.51 -105.86
CA ALA A 59 1.80 56.03 -104.87
C ALA A 59 1.47 56.57 -103.46
N GLU A 60 1.08 57.84 -103.34
CA GLU A 60 0.64 58.44 -102.08
C GLU A 60 -0.66 57.79 -101.57
N ARG A 61 -1.63 57.55 -102.46
CA ARG A 61 -2.87 56.83 -102.12
C ARG A 61 -2.60 55.40 -101.67
N THR A 62 -1.73 54.67 -102.35
CA THR A 62 -1.39 53.30 -101.96
C THR A 62 -0.60 53.26 -100.65
N ALA A 63 0.36 54.16 -100.47
CA ALA A 63 1.10 54.31 -99.21
C ALA A 63 0.20 54.70 -98.03
N THR A 64 -0.76 55.61 -98.23
CA THR A 64 -1.73 56.00 -97.19
C THR A 64 -2.73 54.89 -96.88
N MET A 65 -3.21 54.14 -97.89
CA MET A 65 -4.06 52.96 -97.67
C MET A 65 -3.31 51.85 -96.92
N GLN A 66 -2.05 51.58 -97.28
CA GLN A 66 -1.21 50.63 -96.56
C GLN A 66 -0.93 51.10 -95.15
N ALA A 67 -0.55 52.36 -94.93
CA ALA A 67 -0.33 52.92 -93.61
C ALA A 67 -1.58 52.84 -92.73
N ARG A 68 -2.76 53.11 -93.28
CA ARG A 68 -4.05 52.94 -92.58
C ARG A 68 -4.31 51.48 -92.23
N SER A 69 -4.19 50.56 -93.20
CA SER A 69 -4.34 49.12 -92.98
C SER A 69 -3.36 48.59 -91.92
N THR A 70 -2.09 49.00 -91.98
CA THR A 70 -1.08 48.67 -90.96
C THR A 70 -1.42 49.28 -89.61
N THR A 71 -1.95 50.50 -89.57
CA THR A 71 -2.41 51.13 -88.31
C THR A 71 -3.60 50.37 -87.73
N ASP A 72 -4.58 49.99 -88.56
CA ASP A 72 -5.75 49.21 -88.14
C ASP A 72 -5.32 47.82 -87.62
N ILE A 73 -4.42 47.14 -88.32
CA ILE A 73 -3.84 45.87 -87.86
C ILE A 73 -3.07 46.06 -86.56
N ASN A 74 -2.23 47.10 -86.45
CA ASN A 74 -1.49 47.39 -85.23
C ASN A 74 -2.43 47.67 -84.06
N THR A 75 -3.50 48.44 -84.25
CA THR A 75 -4.49 48.70 -83.19
C THR A 75 -5.22 47.43 -82.77
N GLN A 76 -5.61 46.57 -83.72
CA GLN A 76 -6.22 45.26 -83.41
C GLN A 76 -5.25 44.34 -82.66
N LEU A 77 -3.99 44.28 -83.07
CA LEU A 77 -2.95 43.50 -82.40
C LEU A 77 -2.70 44.04 -81.00
N SER A 78 -2.61 45.36 -80.82
CA SER A 78 -2.47 46.00 -79.50
C SER A 78 -3.65 45.69 -78.59
N GLN A 79 -4.89 45.74 -79.10
CA GLN A 79 -6.08 45.35 -78.32
C GLN A 79 -6.03 43.88 -77.91
N ARG A 80 -5.62 42.98 -78.82
CA ARG A 80 -5.49 41.55 -78.51
C ARG A 80 -4.36 41.28 -77.52
N LEU A 81 -3.24 41.99 -77.63
CA LEU A 81 -2.14 41.91 -76.67
C LEU A 81 -2.61 42.38 -75.29
N GLN A 82 -3.29 43.51 -75.19
CA GLN A 82 -3.82 44.00 -73.93
C GLN A 82 -4.81 43.00 -73.31
N HIS A 83 -5.72 42.44 -74.10
CA HIS A 83 -6.66 41.43 -73.61
C HIS A 83 -5.95 40.18 -73.09
N LEU A 84 -4.95 39.67 -73.82
CA LEU A 84 -4.15 38.53 -73.37
C LEU A 84 -3.32 38.85 -72.12
N GLU A 85 -2.83 40.09 -71.97
CA GLU A 85 -2.14 40.55 -70.77
C GLU A 85 -3.08 40.60 -69.57
N GLU A 86 -4.32 41.09 -69.74
CA GLU A 86 -5.36 41.09 -68.72
C GLU A 86 -5.75 39.66 -68.31
N GLU A 87 -5.96 38.76 -69.28
CA GLU A 87 -6.20 37.33 -69.03
C GLU A 87 -5.04 36.67 -68.27
N ALA A 88 -3.80 36.94 -68.68
CA ALA A 88 -2.61 36.43 -68.00
C ALA A 88 -2.50 36.96 -66.56
N ALA A 89 -2.86 38.23 -66.32
CA ALA A 89 -2.88 38.82 -64.99
C ALA A 89 -3.95 38.17 -64.10
N MET A 90 -5.17 37.97 -64.62
CA MET A 90 -6.25 37.28 -63.90
C MET A 90 -5.89 35.84 -63.57
N LEU A 91 -5.31 35.10 -64.53
CA LEU A 91 -4.86 33.72 -64.29
C LEU A 91 -3.74 33.66 -63.25
N ARG A 92 -2.79 34.60 -63.27
CA ARG A 92 -1.75 34.71 -62.24
C ARG A 92 -2.35 34.96 -60.86
N MET A 93 -3.30 35.88 -60.74
CA MET A 93 -3.98 36.15 -59.47
C MET A 93 -4.69 34.90 -58.95
N ARG A 94 -5.44 34.20 -59.81
CA ARG A 94 -6.11 32.95 -59.42
C ARG A 94 -5.14 31.85 -58.99
N LEU A 95 -3.97 31.75 -59.63
CA LEU A 95 -2.92 30.81 -59.21
C LEU A 95 -2.35 31.16 -57.84
N ILE A 96 -2.22 32.45 -57.52
CA ILE A 96 -1.80 32.91 -56.19
C ILE A 96 -2.86 32.54 -55.15
N ASP A 97 -4.14 32.85 -55.39
CA ASP A 97 -5.25 32.54 -54.48
C ASP A 97 -5.35 31.03 -54.20
N LEU A 98 -5.25 30.20 -55.26
CA LEU A 98 -5.20 28.74 -55.14
C LEU A 98 -3.94 28.27 -54.42
N GLY A 99 -2.81 28.95 -54.60
CA GLY A 99 -1.58 28.69 -53.87
C GLY A 99 -1.76 28.93 -52.37
N GLU A 100 -2.34 30.07 -51.99
CA GLU A 100 -2.65 30.41 -50.61
C GLU A 100 -3.64 29.41 -49.99
N GLU A 101 -4.73 29.06 -50.68
CA GLU A 101 -5.69 28.06 -50.22
C GLU A 101 -5.04 26.68 -50.01
N ASN A 102 -4.18 26.25 -50.94
CA ASN A 102 -3.41 25.02 -50.79
C ASN A 102 -2.46 25.08 -49.59
N THR A 103 -1.76 26.19 -49.37
CA THR A 103 -0.88 26.32 -48.19
C THR A 103 -1.66 26.29 -46.88
N HIS A 104 -2.84 26.93 -46.85
CA HIS A 104 -3.71 26.93 -45.68
C HIS A 104 -4.26 25.53 -45.38
N THR A 105 -4.76 24.82 -46.40
CA THR A 105 -5.27 23.45 -46.25
C THR A 105 -4.17 22.46 -45.84
N LEU A 106 -2.96 22.60 -46.38
CA LEU A 106 -1.80 21.81 -45.95
C LEU A 106 -1.44 22.09 -44.49
N ALA A 107 -1.42 23.35 -44.05
CA ALA A 107 -1.16 23.71 -42.67
C ALA A 107 -2.23 23.13 -41.72
N GLN A 108 -3.51 23.19 -42.11
CA GLN A 108 -4.61 22.62 -41.34
C GLN A 108 -4.52 21.08 -41.26
N LEU A 109 -4.17 20.42 -42.38
CA LEU A 109 -3.98 18.98 -42.40
C LEU A 109 -2.82 18.57 -41.49
N GLN A 110 -1.71 19.30 -41.53
CA GLN A 110 -0.56 19.06 -40.67
C GLN A 110 -0.91 19.26 -39.19
N ALA A 111 -1.65 20.31 -38.85
CA ALA A 111 -2.12 20.54 -37.48
C ALA A 111 -3.07 19.42 -37.00
N SER A 112 -3.99 18.99 -37.85
CA SER A 112 -4.90 17.86 -37.55
C SER A 112 -4.14 16.54 -37.39
N GLN A 113 -3.11 16.31 -38.21
CA GLN A 113 -2.27 15.13 -38.12
C GLN A 113 -1.46 15.13 -36.81
N GLN A 114 -0.91 16.27 -36.40
CA GLN A 114 -0.24 16.43 -35.12
C GLN A 114 -1.19 16.19 -33.95
N ALA A 115 -2.41 16.76 -34.00
CA ALA A 115 -3.42 16.52 -32.96
C ALA A 115 -3.79 15.03 -32.87
N ASN A 116 -3.87 14.33 -34.00
CA ASN A 116 -4.12 12.89 -34.01
C ASN A 116 -2.96 12.07 -33.43
N THR A 117 -1.70 12.47 -33.68
CA THR A 117 -0.55 11.79 -33.06
C THR A 117 -0.53 12.00 -31.55
N ASP A 118 -0.83 13.21 -31.10
CA ASP A 118 -0.87 13.56 -29.68
C ASP A 118 -2.01 12.82 -28.97
N LEU A 119 -3.20 12.75 -29.59
CA LEU A 119 -4.33 12.00 -29.07
C LEU A 119 -4.03 10.49 -28.97
N LYS A 120 -3.36 9.91 -29.98
CA LYS A 120 -2.93 8.51 -29.94
C LYS A 120 -1.93 8.26 -28.82
N ALA A 121 -0.97 9.16 -28.60
CA ALA A 121 -0.02 9.06 -27.51
C ALA A 121 -0.72 9.16 -26.13
N ALA A 122 -1.65 10.10 -25.98
CA ALA A 122 -2.45 10.24 -24.77
C ALA A 122 -3.32 9.00 -24.49
N LEU A 123 -3.92 8.42 -25.53
CA LEU A 123 -4.70 7.19 -25.42
C LEU A 123 -3.81 6.02 -24.96
N ALA A 124 -2.63 5.85 -25.56
CA ALA A 124 -1.67 4.82 -25.16
C ALA A 124 -1.19 4.99 -23.70
N ALA A 125 -0.96 6.23 -23.27
CA ALA A 125 -0.61 6.53 -21.87
C ALA A 125 -1.78 6.20 -20.93
N LEU A 126 -3.02 6.52 -21.32
CA LEU A 126 -4.21 6.23 -20.53
C LEU A 126 -4.47 4.73 -20.42
N THR A 127 -4.26 3.95 -21.50
CA THR A 127 -4.39 2.49 -21.45
C THR A 127 -3.35 1.87 -20.53
N LEU A 128 -2.10 2.32 -20.59
CA LEU A 128 -1.06 1.85 -19.66
C LEU A 128 -1.42 2.17 -18.21
N ARG A 129 -1.93 3.38 -17.95
CA ARG A 129 -2.39 3.77 -16.61
C ARG A 129 -3.59 2.94 -16.14
N HIS A 130 -4.50 2.62 -17.04
CA HIS A 130 -5.63 1.74 -16.74
C HIS A 130 -5.15 0.34 -16.35
N ASP A 131 -4.21 -0.23 -17.11
CA ASP A 131 -3.71 -1.59 -16.87
C ASP A 131 -2.93 -1.69 -15.56
N THR A 132 -2.13 -0.67 -15.25
CA THR A 132 -1.43 -0.56 -13.95
C THR A 132 -2.40 -0.46 -12.78
N LEU A 133 -3.43 0.40 -12.87
CA LEU A 133 -4.47 0.49 -11.85
C LEU A 133 -5.27 -0.81 -11.69
N MET A 134 -5.50 -1.54 -12.78
CA MET A 134 -6.15 -2.85 -12.72
C MET A 134 -5.28 -3.90 -12.02
N ALA A 135 -3.97 -3.89 -12.25
CA ALA A 135 -3.02 -4.75 -11.56
C ALA A 135 -2.97 -4.42 -10.06
N GLU A 136 -2.84 -3.14 -9.69
CA GLU A 136 -2.85 -2.67 -8.30
C GLU A 136 -4.16 -3.05 -7.59
N LYS A 137 -5.31 -2.89 -8.26
CA LYS A 137 -6.60 -3.30 -7.73
C LYS A 137 -6.64 -4.81 -7.47
N SER A 138 -6.13 -5.62 -8.40
CA SER A 138 -6.09 -7.07 -8.23
C SER A 138 -5.20 -7.48 -7.04
N GLU A 139 -4.05 -6.82 -6.88
CA GLU A 139 -3.15 -7.05 -5.75
C GLU A 139 -3.80 -6.63 -4.42
N LEU A 140 -4.46 -5.48 -4.39
CA LEU A 140 -5.16 -5.01 -3.20
C LEU A 140 -6.30 -5.95 -2.78
N GLU A 141 -7.06 -6.50 -3.73
CA GLU A 141 -8.11 -7.49 -3.42
C GLU A 141 -7.51 -8.80 -2.88
N LYS A 142 -6.36 -9.25 -3.39
CA LYS A 142 -5.64 -10.40 -2.81
C LYS A 142 -5.20 -10.12 -1.38
N ASN A 143 -4.55 -8.99 -1.15
CA ASN A 143 -4.10 -8.58 0.19
C ASN A 143 -5.27 -8.46 1.17
N LYS A 144 -6.41 -7.95 0.72
CA LYS A 144 -7.64 -7.86 1.52
C LYS A 144 -8.20 -9.25 1.85
N ALA A 145 -8.21 -10.17 0.90
CA ALA A 145 -8.65 -11.55 1.12
C ALA A 145 -7.72 -12.29 2.11
N GLU A 146 -6.40 -12.13 1.97
CA GLU A 146 -5.41 -12.68 2.90
C GLU A 146 -5.57 -12.10 4.31
N LEU A 147 -5.75 -10.78 4.42
CA LEU A 147 -5.98 -10.14 5.71
C LEU A 147 -7.27 -10.63 6.37
N ALA A 148 -8.34 -10.79 5.60
CA ALA A 148 -9.61 -11.35 6.11
C ALA A 148 -9.44 -12.80 6.61
N ALA A 149 -8.68 -13.62 5.89
CA ALA A 149 -8.36 -14.98 6.34
C ALA A 149 -7.52 -14.99 7.63
N ASN A 150 -6.51 -14.12 7.71
CA ASN A 150 -5.68 -13.96 8.91
C ASN A 150 -6.49 -13.49 10.13
N LEU A 151 -7.43 -12.57 9.95
CA LEU A 151 -8.33 -12.11 11.02
C LEU A 151 -9.22 -13.25 11.52
N LEU A 152 -9.80 -14.04 10.60
CA LEU A 152 -10.63 -15.18 10.96
C LEU A 152 -9.83 -16.25 11.74
N GLN A 153 -8.59 -16.51 11.32
CA GLN A 153 -7.69 -17.41 12.05
C GLN A 153 -7.36 -16.86 13.46
N ARG A 154 -7.03 -15.57 13.58
CA ARG A 154 -6.77 -14.94 14.88
C ARG A 154 -7.98 -14.99 15.80
N ASP A 155 -9.19 -14.79 15.28
CA ASP A 155 -10.42 -14.91 16.06
C ASP A 155 -10.66 -16.33 16.57
N GLN A 156 -10.33 -17.34 15.76
CA GLN A 156 -10.38 -18.74 16.20
C GLN A 156 -9.34 -19.02 17.30
N GLU A 157 -8.10 -18.61 17.10
CA GLU A 157 -7.03 -18.77 18.11
C GLU A 157 -7.36 -18.05 19.43
N LEU A 158 -7.99 -16.87 19.37
CA LEU A 158 -8.45 -16.15 20.56
C LEU A 158 -9.56 -16.91 21.30
N LYS A 159 -10.53 -17.47 20.57
CA LYS A 159 -11.58 -18.30 21.18
C LYS A 159 -11.00 -19.54 21.85
N GLU A 160 -10.08 -20.24 21.19
CA GLU A 160 -9.40 -21.40 21.76
C GLU A 160 -8.60 -21.03 23.02
N ARG A 161 -7.83 -19.95 22.97
CA ARG A 161 -7.08 -19.45 24.13
C ARG A 161 -8.00 -19.06 25.28
N GLN A 162 -9.14 -18.45 24.99
CA GLN A 162 -10.12 -18.08 26.00
C GLN A 162 -10.77 -19.30 26.65
N GLN A 163 -11.06 -20.35 25.88
CA GLN A 163 -11.52 -21.63 26.42
C GLN A 163 -10.47 -22.29 27.32
N GLN A 164 -9.21 -22.32 26.89
CA GLN A 164 -8.10 -22.83 27.71
C GLN A 164 -7.94 -22.04 29.02
N TYR A 165 -8.07 -20.72 28.96
CA TYR A 165 -8.00 -19.87 30.13
C TYR A 165 -9.14 -20.18 31.12
N GLN A 166 -10.37 -20.37 30.62
CA GLN A 166 -11.50 -20.74 31.46
C GLN A 166 -11.28 -22.10 32.13
N LEU A 167 -10.83 -23.10 31.36
CA LEU A 167 -10.53 -24.43 31.90
C LEU A 167 -9.46 -24.36 33.00
N SER A 168 -8.41 -23.55 32.79
CA SER A 168 -7.36 -23.34 33.79
C SER A 168 -7.89 -22.65 35.05
N GLN A 169 -8.79 -21.67 34.91
CA GLN A 169 -9.44 -21.04 36.06
C GLN A 169 -10.28 -22.06 36.85
N ASP A 170 -11.04 -22.91 36.16
CA ASP A 170 -11.88 -23.93 36.79
C ASP A 170 -11.01 -24.95 37.54
N GLN A 171 -9.89 -25.40 36.97
CA GLN A 171 -8.92 -26.25 37.63
C GLN A 171 -8.31 -25.61 38.88
N ILE A 172 -7.97 -24.32 38.83
CA ILE A 172 -7.45 -23.60 39.99
C ILE A 172 -8.50 -23.50 41.08
N ALA A 173 -9.77 -23.28 40.73
CA ALA A 173 -10.87 -23.24 41.68
C ALA A 173 -11.08 -24.61 42.36
N GLU A 174 -11.03 -25.70 41.60
CA GLU A 174 -11.11 -27.07 42.11
C GLU A 174 -9.93 -27.42 43.03
N LEU A 175 -8.69 -27.10 42.64
CA LEU A 175 -7.52 -27.34 43.48
C LEU A 175 -7.58 -26.56 44.79
N LYS A 176 -8.10 -25.33 44.77
CA LYS A 176 -8.32 -24.53 45.98
C LYS A 176 -9.36 -25.18 46.90
N SER A 177 -10.47 -25.66 46.37
CA SER A 177 -11.51 -26.32 47.18
C SER A 177 -10.99 -27.62 47.80
N LEU A 178 -10.23 -28.42 47.03
CA LEU A 178 -9.58 -29.63 47.51
C LEU A 178 -8.58 -29.32 48.61
N SER A 179 -7.72 -28.31 48.41
CA SER A 179 -6.74 -27.89 49.42
C SER A 179 -7.40 -27.44 50.71
N THR A 180 -8.52 -26.71 50.62
CA THR A 180 -9.30 -26.28 51.79
C THR A 180 -9.87 -27.50 52.54
N THR A 181 -10.40 -28.47 51.81
CA THR A 181 -10.94 -29.72 52.38
C THR A 181 -9.85 -30.55 53.06
N GLN A 182 -8.67 -30.67 52.44
CA GLN A 182 -7.53 -31.37 53.02
C GLN A 182 -7.03 -30.67 54.29
N LEU A 183 -6.98 -29.34 54.30
CA LEU A 183 -6.62 -28.57 55.49
C LEU A 183 -7.60 -28.81 56.64
N ASP A 184 -8.91 -28.89 56.35
CA ASP A 184 -9.92 -29.20 57.35
C ASP A 184 -9.82 -30.64 57.86
N GLN A 185 -9.49 -31.61 57.00
CA GLN A 185 -9.21 -32.98 57.42
C GLN A 185 -7.98 -33.07 58.33
N LEU A 186 -6.90 -32.36 57.99
CA LEU A 186 -5.70 -32.30 58.83
C LEU A 186 -6.02 -31.72 60.22
N LYS A 187 -6.76 -30.62 60.29
CA LYS A 187 -7.19 -30.04 61.57
C LYS A 187 -8.03 -31.01 62.41
N LYS A 188 -8.91 -31.80 61.78
CA LYS A 188 -9.70 -32.84 62.48
C LYS A 188 -8.79 -33.93 63.04
N ILE A 189 -7.87 -34.43 62.23
CA ILE A 189 -6.90 -35.46 62.64
C ILE A 189 -6.02 -34.93 63.79
N GLU A 190 -5.53 -33.70 63.70
CA GLU A 190 -4.77 -33.05 64.78
C GLU A 190 -5.59 -32.98 66.09
N ALA A 191 -6.88 -32.63 66.01
CA ALA A 191 -7.76 -32.61 67.17
C ALA A 191 -8.01 -34.02 67.74
N GLU A 192 -8.18 -35.03 66.88
CA GLU A 192 -8.31 -36.43 67.29
C GLU A 192 -7.05 -36.93 68.00
N TYR A 193 -5.86 -36.62 67.48
CA TYR A 193 -4.57 -36.93 68.12
C TYR A 193 -4.45 -36.28 69.49
N ALA A 194 -4.77 -34.99 69.61
CA ALA A 194 -4.76 -34.31 70.91
C ALA A 194 -5.71 -34.99 71.92
N SER A 195 -6.89 -35.42 71.47
CA SER A 195 -7.83 -36.16 72.32
C SER A 195 -7.30 -37.54 72.74
N LEU A 196 -6.60 -38.23 71.83
CA LEU A 196 -6.01 -39.54 72.08
C LEU A 196 -4.84 -39.44 73.05
N GLU A 197 -4.01 -38.41 72.91
CA GLU A 197 -2.90 -38.11 73.82
C GLU A 197 -3.41 -37.93 75.26
N VAL A 198 -4.51 -37.18 75.46
CA VAL A 198 -5.14 -37.03 76.77
C VAL A 198 -5.61 -38.38 77.33
N LYS A 199 -6.23 -39.24 76.51
CA LYS A 199 -6.67 -40.58 76.94
C LYS A 199 -5.48 -41.47 77.31
N TYR A 200 -4.44 -41.47 76.49
CA TYR A 200 -3.21 -42.23 76.72
C TYR A 200 -2.53 -41.81 78.03
N ASN A 201 -2.40 -40.51 78.28
CA ASN A 201 -1.85 -39.98 79.52
C ASN A 201 -2.67 -40.37 80.76
N LYS A 202 -3.98 -40.57 80.64
CA LYS A 202 -4.82 -41.08 81.74
C LYS A 202 -4.58 -42.56 82.06
N LEU A 203 -4.25 -43.36 81.05
CA LEU A 203 -3.98 -44.80 81.19
C LEU A 203 -2.61 -45.07 81.83
N ILE A 204 -1.65 -44.18 81.62
CA ILE A 204 -0.29 -44.31 82.15
C ILE A 204 -0.17 -43.40 83.37
N ARG A 205 -0.64 -43.88 84.52
CA ARG A 205 -0.31 -43.25 85.81
C ARG A 205 1.15 -43.57 86.16
N PRO A 206 1.93 -42.62 86.69
CA PRO A 206 3.29 -42.90 87.15
C PRO A 206 3.27 -44.00 88.23
N ALA A 207 4.25 -44.90 88.26
CA ALA A 207 4.25 -46.01 89.21
C ALA A 207 4.19 -45.52 90.68
N ARG A 208 3.34 -46.16 91.50
CA ARG A 208 3.22 -45.89 92.94
C ARG A 208 4.58 -46.01 93.62
N SER A 209 5.06 -44.93 94.23
CA SER A 209 6.37 -44.87 94.91
C SER A 209 6.27 -44.27 96.31
N SER A 210 7.10 -44.75 97.23
CA SER A 210 7.19 -44.23 98.61
C SER A 210 8.19 -43.07 98.76
N LEU A 211 8.92 -42.71 97.70
CA LEU A 211 10.00 -41.72 97.77
C LEU A 211 9.46 -40.30 98.06
N GLY A 212 9.89 -39.69 99.18
CA GLY A 212 9.46 -38.35 99.59
C GLY A 212 8.03 -38.27 100.15
N LYS A 213 7.45 -39.41 100.53
CA LYS A 213 6.10 -39.54 101.11
C LYS A 213 6.19 -39.94 102.58
N TYR A 214 5.17 -39.59 103.37
CA TYR A 214 5.08 -40.00 104.77
C TYR A 214 4.62 -41.46 104.82
N VAL A 215 5.51 -42.37 105.21
CA VAL A 215 5.27 -43.81 105.13
C VAL A 215 4.66 -44.31 106.42
N VAL A 216 3.44 -44.82 106.34
CA VAL A 216 2.77 -45.50 107.46
C VAL A 216 2.69 -46.97 107.15
N MET A 217 3.21 -47.80 108.06
CA MET A 217 3.13 -49.25 107.92
C MET A 217 1.95 -49.80 108.72
N VAL A 218 1.12 -50.60 108.09
CA VAL A 218 0.00 -51.30 108.73
C VAL A 218 0.22 -52.79 108.59
N ARG A 219 0.28 -53.49 109.72
CA ARG A 219 0.49 -54.93 109.77
C ARG A 219 -0.79 -55.62 110.20
N TYR A 220 -1.17 -56.66 109.46
CA TYR A 220 -2.30 -57.52 109.79
C TYR A 220 -1.82 -58.94 110.05
N HIS A 221 -2.27 -59.54 111.15
CA HIS A 221 -2.07 -60.95 111.44
C HIS A 221 -3.25 -61.51 112.24
N LYS A 222 -3.43 -62.83 112.25
CA LYS A 222 -4.42 -63.50 113.09
C LYS A 222 -3.74 -64.16 114.28
N GLN A 223 -4.15 -63.79 115.49
CA GLN A 223 -3.74 -64.42 116.73
C GLN A 223 -4.99 -65.06 117.36
N ASP A 224 -4.94 -66.37 117.63
CA ASP A 224 -6.06 -67.15 118.19
C ASP A 224 -7.40 -66.98 117.44
N GLY A 225 -7.33 -66.84 116.10
CA GLY A 225 -8.49 -66.67 115.23
C GLY A 225 -9.08 -65.26 115.15
N GLN A 226 -8.54 -64.29 115.90
CA GLN A 226 -8.94 -62.87 115.86
C GLN A 226 -7.96 -62.04 115.03
N LEU A 227 -8.47 -61.05 114.30
CA LEU A 227 -7.65 -60.12 113.50
C LEU A 227 -6.94 -59.12 114.42
N ALA A 228 -5.62 -59.23 114.50
CA ALA A 228 -4.75 -58.27 115.15
C ALA A 228 -4.21 -57.27 114.11
N ILE A 229 -4.31 -55.99 114.44
CA ILE A 229 -3.88 -54.88 113.59
C ILE A 229 -2.81 -54.11 114.35
N GLU A 230 -1.69 -53.84 113.68
CA GLU A 230 -0.65 -52.99 114.23
C GLU A 230 -0.31 -51.87 113.24
N ILE A 231 -0.07 -50.68 113.75
CA ILE A 231 0.31 -49.52 112.94
C ILE A 231 1.64 -48.97 113.42
N LYS A 232 2.47 -48.55 112.47
CA LYS A 232 3.73 -47.84 112.71
C LYS A 232 3.81 -46.64 111.78
N ALA A 233 3.68 -45.45 112.35
CA ALA A 233 4.00 -44.22 111.65
C ALA A 233 5.52 -44.00 111.64
N GLU A 234 6.01 -43.07 110.81
CA GLU A 234 7.44 -42.80 110.66
C GLU A 234 8.10 -42.35 111.98
N ASN A 235 7.33 -41.67 112.84
CA ASN A 235 7.78 -41.21 114.16
C ASN A 235 7.63 -42.27 115.27
N ASP A 236 7.04 -43.44 114.99
CA ASP A 236 6.85 -44.49 115.99
C ASP A 236 8.08 -45.40 116.06
N ALA A 237 8.60 -45.65 117.27
CA ALA A 237 9.75 -46.53 117.48
C ALA A 237 9.44 -48.00 117.12
N ALA A 238 8.20 -48.45 117.36
CA ALA A 238 7.75 -49.83 117.16
C ALA A 238 6.32 -49.88 116.60
N PHE A 239 5.88 -51.07 116.18
CA PHE A 239 4.50 -51.32 115.81
C PHE A 239 3.61 -51.24 117.06
N ILE A 240 2.53 -50.46 116.97
CA ILE A 240 1.58 -50.24 118.05
C ILE A 240 0.30 -51.01 117.72
N PRO A 241 -0.15 -51.94 118.59
CA PRO A 241 -1.39 -52.66 118.37
C PRO A 241 -2.58 -51.70 118.48
N VAL A 242 -3.51 -51.79 117.53
CA VAL A 242 -4.72 -50.98 117.45
C VAL A 242 -5.91 -51.87 117.09
N ASP A 243 -7.11 -51.46 117.48
CA ASP A 243 -8.34 -52.05 116.97
C ASP A 243 -8.69 -51.43 115.61
N GLY A 244 -9.70 -51.98 114.91
CA GLY A 244 -10.10 -51.49 113.59
C GLY A 244 -10.51 -50.01 113.60
N THR A 245 -11.26 -49.59 114.62
CA THR A 245 -11.68 -48.20 114.82
C THR A 245 -10.51 -47.26 115.11
N GLY A 246 -9.55 -47.71 115.92
CA GLY A 246 -8.32 -46.97 116.24
C GLY A 246 -7.39 -46.83 115.04
N LEU A 247 -7.31 -47.86 114.18
CA LEU A 247 -6.57 -47.80 112.92
C LEU A 247 -7.11 -46.67 112.03
N HIS A 248 -8.42 -46.68 111.76
CA HIS A 248 -9.06 -45.65 110.94
C HIS A 248 -8.92 -44.26 111.55
N THR A 249 -9.12 -44.11 112.87
CA THR A 249 -8.96 -42.82 113.55
C THR A 249 -7.55 -42.25 113.39
N ARG A 250 -6.53 -43.10 113.51
CA ARG A 250 -5.12 -42.68 113.37
C ARG A 250 -4.75 -42.38 111.92
N LEU A 251 -5.25 -43.17 110.97
CA LEU A 251 -5.06 -42.90 109.54
C LEU A 251 -5.80 -41.64 109.08
N ASP A 252 -7.01 -41.37 109.58
CA ASP A 252 -7.76 -40.13 109.31
C ASP A 252 -6.98 -38.89 109.80
N GLN A 253 -6.36 -38.97 110.99
CA GLN A 253 -5.52 -37.89 111.52
C GLN A 253 -4.30 -37.65 110.61
N LEU A 254 -3.61 -38.72 110.25
CA LEU A 254 -2.44 -38.64 109.36
C LEU A 254 -2.83 -38.20 107.94
N GLN A 255 -4.02 -38.55 107.47
CA GLN A 255 -4.54 -38.08 106.19
C GLN A 255 -4.87 -36.59 106.23
N LYS A 256 -5.42 -36.07 107.34
CA LYS A 256 -5.63 -34.62 107.51
C LYS A 256 -4.32 -33.85 107.55
N GLU A 257 -3.27 -34.43 108.13
CA GLU A 257 -1.96 -33.78 108.28
C GLU A 257 -1.11 -33.87 106.99
N TYR A 258 -1.06 -35.03 106.32
CA TYR A 258 -0.17 -35.27 105.17
C TYR A 258 -0.89 -35.36 103.82
N GLY A 259 -2.22 -35.53 103.78
CA GLY A 259 -3.06 -35.53 102.58
C GLY A 259 -2.48 -36.36 101.43
N LYS A 260 -2.25 -35.72 100.28
CA LYS A 260 -1.65 -36.31 99.05
C LYS A 260 -0.18 -36.77 99.19
N LYS A 261 0.37 -36.74 100.41
CA LYS A 261 1.70 -37.26 100.73
C LYS A 261 1.67 -38.49 101.64
N LEU A 262 0.50 -38.94 102.09
CA LEU A 262 0.36 -40.14 102.91
C LEU A 262 0.54 -41.40 102.05
N TYR A 263 1.54 -42.22 102.37
CA TYR A 263 1.78 -43.51 101.74
C TYR A 263 1.52 -44.63 102.74
N VAL A 264 0.59 -45.52 102.44
CA VAL A 264 0.19 -46.61 103.31
C VAL A 264 0.83 -47.91 102.84
N ARG A 265 1.77 -48.45 103.61
CA ARG A 265 2.44 -49.72 103.35
C ARG A 265 1.78 -50.81 104.18
N ILE A 266 1.11 -51.75 103.53
CA ILE A 266 0.54 -52.90 104.22
C ILE A 266 1.56 -54.03 104.24
N VAL A 267 1.70 -54.67 105.39
CA VAL A 267 2.63 -55.78 105.64
C VAL A 267 1.85 -56.97 106.16
N PHE A 268 1.92 -58.09 105.44
CA PHE A 268 1.41 -59.38 105.89
C PHE A 268 2.62 -60.26 106.24
N PRO A 269 2.83 -60.61 107.52
CA PRO A 269 3.83 -61.60 107.91
C PRO A 269 3.56 -62.97 107.25
N ASP A 270 4.60 -63.79 107.09
CA ASP A 270 4.50 -65.12 106.47
C ASP A 270 3.56 -66.06 107.28
N ASP A 271 3.42 -65.81 108.57
CA ASP A 271 2.55 -66.48 109.53
C ASP A 271 1.25 -65.71 109.83
N SER A 272 0.85 -64.76 108.97
CA SER A 272 -0.30 -63.88 109.21
C SER A 272 -1.65 -64.59 109.39
N GLY A 273 -1.79 -65.85 108.94
CA GLY A 273 -3.03 -66.62 109.05
C GLY A 273 -4.21 -66.07 108.24
N LEU A 274 -3.97 -65.08 107.36
CA LEU A 274 -4.98 -64.45 106.50
C LEU A 274 -5.10 -65.17 105.17
N SER A 275 -6.33 -65.33 104.69
CA SER A 275 -6.55 -65.78 103.32
C SER A 275 -6.22 -64.67 102.31
N TYR A 276 -5.92 -65.06 101.08
CA TYR A 276 -5.62 -64.12 99.99
C TYR A 276 -6.74 -63.09 99.77
N THR A 277 -8.00 -63.53 99.84
CA THR A 277 -9.17 -62.66 99.65
C THR A 277 -9.36 -61.67 100.80
N GLU A 278 -9.14 -62.10 102.04
CA GLU A 278 -9.15 -61.20 103.21
C GLU A 278 -8.03 -60.15 103.11
N ALA A 279 -6.80 -60.58 102.81
CA ALA A 279 -5.66 -59.68 102.64
C ALA A 279 -5.86 -58.69 101.50
N TRP A 280 -6.44 -59.13 100.37
CA TRP A 280 -6.77 -58.27 99.24
C TRP A 280 -7.82 -57.22 99.62
N ASN A 281 -8.94 -57.62 100.24
CA ASN A 281 -10.01 -56.69 100.60
C ASN A 281 -9.56 -55.65 101.64
N LEU A 282 -8.74 -56.07 102.63
CA LEU A 282 -8.12 -55.17 103.59
C LEU A 282 -7.16 -54.19 102.89
N THR A 283 -6.40 -54.67 101.92
CA THR A 283 -5.48 -53.83 101.15
C THR A 283 -6.20 -52.82 100.29
N GLU A 284 -7.19 -53.26 99.52
CA GLU A 284 -7.92 -52.39 98.61
C GLU A 284 -8.73 -51.32 99.36
N SER A 285 -9.42 -51.71 100.44
CA SER A 285 -10.20 -50.76 101.24
C SER A 285 -9.32 -49.68 101.89
N LEU A 286 -8.21 -50.08 102.51
CA LEU A 286 -7.31 -49.15 103.19
C LEU A 286 -6.58 -48.22 102.21
N LEU A 287 -6.09 -48.75 101.08
CA LEU A 287 -5.38 -47.96 100.07
C LEU A 287 -6.31 -46.97 99.37
N ARG A 288 -7.53 -47.37 98.98
CA ARG A 288 -8.50 -46.44 98.36
C ARG A 288 -8.88 -45.29 99.29
N MET A 289 -8.98 -45.56 100.59
CA MET A 289 -9.41 -44.57 101.57
C MET A 289 -8.29 -43.62 102.03
N TYR A 290 -7.03 -44.06 102.07
CA TYR A 290 -5.95 -43.33 102.74
C TYR A 290 -4.67 -43.12 101.93
N ASP A 291 -4.43 -43.90 100.88
CA ASP A 291 -3.17 -43.84 100.16
C ASP A 291 -3.17 -42.78 99.06
N TYR A 292 -2.13 -41.94 99.01
CA TYR A 292 -2.06 -40.83 98.06
C TYR A 292 -2.24 -41.25 96.59
N TYR A 293 -1.87 -42.48 96.24
CA TYR A 293 -1.90 -42.97 94.86
C TYR A 293 -3.34 -43.23 94.36
N TYR A 294 -4.26 -43.48 95.28
CA TYR A 294 -5.65 -43.84 94.98
C TYR A 294 -6.64 -42.71 95.32
N GLN A 295 -6.18 -41.61 95.90
CA GLN A 295 -6.98 -40.41 96.15
C GLN A 295 -6.94 -39.46 94.95
N GLU A 296 -7.79 -39.74 93.97
CA GLU A 296 -8.19 -38.77 92.93
C GLU A 296 -9.29 -37.83 93.44
#